data_AF-A0A558FUA5-F1
#
_entry.id   AF-A0A558FUA5-F1
#
_cell.length_a   1.000
_cell.length_b   1.000
_cell.length_c   1.000
_cell.angle_alpha   90.00
_cell.angle_beta   90.00
_cell.angle_gamma   90.00
#
_symmetry.space_group_name_H-M   'P 1'
#
loop_
_entity.id
_entity.type
_entity.pdbx_description
1 polymer ?
#
loop_
_entity_poly.entity_id
_entity_poly.type
_entity_poly.pdbx_seq_one_letter_code
_entity_poly.pdbx_strand_id
1 'polypeptide(L)'
;AEETFHIEAEGDTDDVDLSLPPADLISIEAGAADSLFSLDYLKDMNKAIPTDAEVTVELGEEFPVKLHYQIAEGMGTITYMLAPRIQSD
;
A
#
# COMPACT_ATOMS: atom_id res chain seq x y z
N ALA A 1 -9.33 18.76 4.68
CA ALA A 1 -8.19 17.91 5.03
C ALA A 1 -7.28 17.90 3.82
N GLU A 2 -5.97 18.06 3.98
CA GLU A 2 -5.06 17.81 2.87
C GLU A 2 -5.11 16.31 2.56
N GLU A 3 -5.19 15.95 1.28
CA GLU A 3 -5.29 14.56 0.82
C GLU A 3 -3.92 13.88 0.95
N THR A 4 -3.54 13.55 2.17
CA THR A 4 -2.24 12.93 2.49
C THR A 4 -2.41 11.44 2.75
N PHE A 5 -1.56 10.62 2.14
CA PHE A 5 -1.49 9.20 2.45
C PHE A 5 -0.49 8.96 3.57
N HIS A 6 -0.94 8.33 4.65
CA HIS A 6 -0.13 8.05 5.84
C HIS A 6 0.17 6.56 5.94
N ILE A 7 1.42 6.23 6.27
CA ILE A 7 1.87 4.88 6.54
C ILE A 7 2.63 4.90 7.85
N GLU A 8 2.13 4.15 8.83
CA GLU A 8 2.82 3.88 10.08
C GLU A 8 3.30 2.43 10.07
N ALA A 9 4.54 2.21 10.50
CA ALA A 9 5.13 0.88 10.61
C ALA A 9 5.91 0.78 11.92
N GLU A 10 5.43 -0.07 12.82
CA GLU A 10 6.12 -0.42 14.06
C GLU A 10 7.01 -1.64 13.85
N GLY A 11 8.26 -1.54 14.29
CA GLY A 11 9.26 -2.60 14.21
C GLY A 11 9.91 -2.89 15.55
N ASP A 12 10.71 -3.97 15.62
CA ASP A 12 11.36 -4.37 16.89
C ASP A 12 12.41 -3.35 17.39
N THR A 13 12.93 -2.50 16.49
CA THR A 13 14.03 -1.57 16.77
C THR A 13 13.63 -0.11 16.61
N ASP A 14 12.81 0.19 15.61
CA ASP A 14 12.40 1.54 15.25
C ASP A 14 10.97 1.52 14.70
N ASP A 15 10.31 2.66 14.83
CA ASP A 15 9.02 2.95 14.23
C ASP A 15 9.20 3.96 13.09
N VAL A 16 8.39 3.85 12.05
CA VAL A 16 8.41 4.73 10.89
C VAL A 16 7.03 5.35 10.72
N ASP A 17 7.00 6.66 10.58
CA ASP A 17 5.85 7.44 10.12
C ASP A 17 6.23 8.10 8.80
N LEU A 18 5.52 7.72 7.74
CA LEU A 18 5.67 8.27 6.40
C LEU A 18 4.38 8.97 5.99
N SER A 19 4.48 10.24 5.65
CA SER A 19 3.40 11.05 5.10
C SER A 19 3.71 11.43 3.66
N LEU A 20 2.85 11.03 2.73
CA LEU A 20 2.97 11.30 1.30
C LEU A 20 1.88 12.30 0.86
N PRO A 21 2.22 13.58 0.63
CA PRO A 21 1.29 14.56 0.08
C PRO A 21 1.01 14.29 -1.41
N PRO A 22 -0.05 14.88 -2.00
CA PRO A 22 -0.39 14.67 -3.41
C PRO A 22 0.74 15.00 -4.39
N ALA A 23 1.64 15.92 -4.03
CA ALA A 23 2.79 16.29 -4.86
C ALA A 23 3.83 15.17 -5.03
N ASP A 24 3.84 14.20 -4.11
CA ASP A 24 4.75 13.05 -4.12
C ASP A 24 4.11 11.79 -4.72
N LEU A 25 2.85 11.88 -5.15
CA LEU A 25 2.06 10.79 -5.72
C LEU A 25 1.76 11.05 -7.19
N ILE A 26 1.64 9.98 -7.98
CA ILE A 26 1.18 10.07 -9.38
C ILE A 26 -0.27 10.58 -9.41
N SER A 27 -1.10 10.05 -8.51
CA SER A 27 -2.49 10.44 -8.29
C SER A 27 -2.96 9.93 -6.93
N ILE A 28 -3.96 10.60 -6.34
CA ILE A 28 -4.65 10.14 -5.14
C ILE A 28 -6.16 10.39 -5.30
N GLU A 29 -6.96 9.42 -4.88
CA GLU A 29 -8.40 9.57 -4.67
C GLU A 29 -8.65 9.29 -3.19
N ALA A 30 -8.82 10.36 -2.39
CA ALA A 30 -8.92 10.23 -0.94
C ALA A 30 -10.32 9.79 -0.49
N GLY A 31 -10.36 8.87 0.46
CA GLY A 31 -11.57 8.35 1.10
C GLY A 31 -11.28 7.88 2.54
N ALA A 32 -12.27 7.29 3.19
CA ALA A 32 -12.06 6.63 4.48
C ALA A 32 -11.24 5.35 4.30
N ALA A 33 -10.07 5.29 4.93
CA ALA A 33 -9.17 4.14 4.87
C ALA A 33 -8.33 4.07 6.13
N ASP A 34 -8.46 2.98 6.88
CA ASP A 34 -7.63 2.63 8.03
C ASP A 34 -7.58 1.09 8.12
N SER A 35 -6.39 0.52 8.04
CA SER A 35 -6.18 -0.93 8.12
C SER A 35 -4.74 -1.27 8.43
N LEU A 36 -4.55 -2.22 9.35
CA LEU A 36 -3.24 -2.74 9.71
C LEU A 36 -2.90 -3.96 8.85
N PHE A 37 -1.70 -4.00 8.29
CA PHE A 37 -1.23 -5.14 7.47
C PHE A 37 0.08 -5.72 8.02
N SER A 38 0.35 -6.98 7.67
CA SER A 38 1.64 -7.60 8.02
C SER A 38 2.74 -7.08 7.10
N LEU A 39 3.78 -6.49 7.70
CA LEU A 39 4.97 -6.01 6.98
C LEU A 39 5.70 -7.13 6.24
N ASP A 40 5.72 -8.35 6.77
CA ASP A 40 6.41 -9.48 6.13
C ASP A 40 5.74 -9.86 4.80
N TYR A 41 4.41 -9.90 4.76
CA TYR A 41 3.69 -10.14 3.51
C TYR A 41 3.88 -9.00 2.50
N LEU A 42 3.87 -7.75 2.94
CA LEU A 42 4.14 -6.60 2.07
C LEU A 42 5.57 -6.63 1.50
N LYS A 43 6.57 -6.99 2.32
CA LYS A 43 7.96 -7.18 1.88
C LYS A 43 8.09 -8.29 0.84
N ASP A 44 7.37 -9.39 1.01
CA ASP A 44 7.37 -10.49 0.05
C ASP A 44 6.71 -10.11 -1.28
N MET A 45 5.59 -9.36 -1.23
CA MET A 45 4.94 -8.84 -2.45
C MET A 45 5.85 -7.87 -3.20
N ASN A 46 6.55 -6.97 -2.51
CA ASN A 46 7.47 -6.01 -3.11
C ASN A 46 8.57 -6.67 -3.96
N LYS A 47 9.01 -7.89 -3.62
CA LYS A 47 10.03 -8.63 -4.40
C LYS A 47 9.59 -8.95 -5.82
N ALA A 48 8.29 -9.02 -6.08
CA ALA A 48 7.72 -9.37 -7.37
C ALA A 48 7.34 -8.15 -8.22
N ILE A 49 7.44 -6.94 -7.65
CA ILE A 49 7.12 -5.68 -8.34
C ILE A 49 8.40 -5.20 -9.04
N PRO A 50 8.37 -4.95 -10.37
CA PRO A 50 9.49 -4.33 -11.07
C PRO A 50 9.84 -2.97 -10.45
N THR A 51 11.12 -2.64 -10.36
CA THR A 51 11.59 -1.42 -9.69
C THR A 51 11.13 -0.12 -10.35
N ASP A 52 10.74 -0.18 -11.62
CA ASP A 52 10.27 0.93 -12.46
C ASP A 52 8.75 0.89 -12.71
N ALA A 53 8.03 -0.05 -12.08
CA ALA A 53 6.59 -0.17 -12.26
C ALA A 53 5.83 0.88 -11.46
N GLU A 54 4.83 1.50 -12.10
CA GLU A 54 3.78 2.23 -11.40
C GLU A 54 2.86 1.23 -10.68
N VAL A 55 2.58 1.50 -9.41
CA VAL A 55 1.73 0.65 -8.56
C VAL A 55 0.51 1.44 -8.12
N THR A 56 -0.67 0.91 -8.39
CA THR A 56 -1.92 1.43 -7.82
C THR A 56 -2.25 0.67 -6.55
N VAL A 57 -2.44 1.40 -5.45
CA VAL A 57 -2.83 0.85 -4.15
C VAL A 57 -4.30 1.18 -3.91
N GLU A 58 -5.14 0.15 -3.76
CA GLU A 58 -6.52 0.30 -3.28
C GLU A 58 -6.57 -0.03 -1.80
N LEU A 59 -6.90 0.95 -0.96
CA LEU A 59 -7.01 0.82 0.49
C LEU A 59 -8.43 1.18 0.95
N GLY A 60 -8.88 0.59 2.05
CA GLY A 60 -10.18 0.89 2.67
C GLY A 60 -10.22 0.39 4.10
N GLU A 61 -11.35 0.58 4.78
CA GLU A 61 -11.57 0.12 6.16
C GLU A 61 -12.00 -1.36 6.17
N GLU A 62 -11.28 -2.22 6.90
CA GLU A 62 -11.58 -3.66 7.04
C GLU A 62 -11.64 -4.47 5.72
N PHE A 63 -11.13 -3.92 4.62
CA PHE A 63 -11.03 -4.60 3.33
C PHE A 63 -9.58 -4.97 3.00
N PRO A 64 -9.35 -6.06 2.23
CA PRO A 64 -8.02 -6.37 1.72
C PRO A 64 -7.44 -5.21 0.92
N VAL A 65 -6.20 -4.82 1.21
CA VAL A 65 -5.45 -3.92 0.33
C VAL A 65 -5.19 -4.64 -0.99
N LYS A 66 -5.38 -3.93 -2.10
CA LYS A 66 -5.00 -4.42 -3.42
C LYS A 66 -3.84 -3.62 -4.01
N LEU A 67 -2.90 -4.34 -4.59
CA LEU A 67 -1.76 -3.77 -5.30
C LEU A 67 -1.84 -4.18 -6.75
N HIS A 68 -2.04 -3.21 -7.63
CA HIS A 68 -2.13 -3.42 -9.07
C HIS A 68 -0.89 -2.86 -9.75
N TYR A 69 -0.28 -3.67 -10.62
CA TYR A 69 0.82 -3.21 -11.46
C TYR A 69 0.85 -4.00 -12.76
N GLN A 70 1.49 -3.40 -13.77
CA GLN A 70 1.64 -4.01 -15.08
C GLN A 70 2.99 -4.69 -15.23
N ILE A 71 3.03 -5.70 -16.08
CA ILE A 71 4.25 -6.42 -16.46
C ILE A 71 4.33 -6.56 -17.99
N ALA A 72 5.52 -6.88 -18.49
CA ALA A 72 5.78 -7.10 -19.91
C ALA A 72 5.25 -5.93 -20.77
N GLU A 73 5.63 -4.69 -20.43
CA GLU A 73 5.24 -3.48 -21.15
C GLU A 73 3.71 -3.33 -21.32
N GLY A 74 2.96 -3.63 -20.25
CA GLY A 74 1.50 -3.52 -20.23
C GLY A 74 0.75 -4.72 -20.81
N MET A 75 1.45 -5.77 -21.23
CA MET A 75 0.82 -6.99 -21.77
C MET A 75 0.25 -7.91 -20.68
N GLY A 76 0.54 -7.64 -19.41
CA GLY A 76 -0.04 -8.36 -18.28
C GLY A 76 -0.36 -7.43 -17.11
N THR A 77 -1.40 -7.77 -16.34
CA THR A 77 -1.78 -7.07 -15.12
C THR A 77 -1.73 -8.04 -13.96
N ILE A 78 -1.03 -7.66 -12.90
CA ILE A 78 -0.98 -8.41 -11.64
C ILE A 78 -1.86 -7.70 -10.62
N THR A 79 -2.53 -8.48 -9.78
CA THR A 79 -3.27 -7.97 -8.63
C THR A 79 -2.92 -8.82 -7.42
N TYR A 80 -2.20 -8.24 -6.47
CA TYR A 80 -2.08 -8.81 -5.15
C TYR A 80 -3.22 -8.35 -4.27
N MET A 81 -3.63 -9.22 -3.35
CA MET A 81 -4.57 -8.89 -2.29
C MET A 81 -3.99 -9.36 -0.97
N LEU A 82 -3.99 -8.49 0.04
CA LEU A 82 -3.57 -8.82 1.39
C LEU A 82 -4.69 -8.46 2.36
N ALA A 83 -5.16 -9.45 3.11
CA ALA A 83 -6.18 -9.22 4.13
C ALA A 83 -5.60 -8.37 5.28
N PRO A 84 -6.40 -7.46 5.87
CA PRO A 84 -5.98 -6.72 7.05
C PRO A 84 -5.85 -7.66 8.25
N ARG A 85 -5.00 -7.26 9.20
CA ARG A 85 -4.93 -7.88 10.53
C ARG A 85 -6.08 -7.35 11.38
N ILE A 86 -6.56 -8.19 12.28
CA ILE A 86 -7.52 -7.77 13.30
C ILE A 86 -6.79 -6.80 14.23
N GLN A 87 -7.21 -5.54 14.24
CA GLN A 87 -6.86 -4.61 15.30
C GLN A 87 -7.62 -5.06 16.56
N SER A 88 -6.89 -5.29 17.67
CA SER A 88 -7.52 -5.52 18.98
C SER A 88 -7.45 -4.20 19.73
N ASP A 89 -8.61 -3.69 20.15
CA ASP A 89 -8.74 -2.49 20.98
C ASP A 89 -7.86 -2.53 22.26
#